data_AF-A0A9P2W3W9-F1
#
_entry.id   AF-A0A9P2W3W9-F1
#
_cell.length_a   1.000
_cell.length_b   1.000
_cell.length_c   1.000
_cell.angle_alpha   90.00
_cell.angle_beta   90.00
_cell.angle_gamma   90.00
#
_symmetry.space_group_name_H-M   'P 1'
#
loop_
_entity.id
_entity.type
_entity.pdbx_description
1 polymer ?
#
loop_
_entity_poly.entity_id
_entity_poly.type
_entity_poly.pdbx_seq_one_letter_code
_entity_poly.pdbx_strand_id
1 'polypeptide(L)'
;MKNIPFVKEDEILIILCEEEKSDAYEGPLDQIEEVLEIIEEYETVHRLLRLDLTTLHAEDVSEQLADFYVANHEIDEQDTQLQPFILNSDAYHACLEGKVARDYEDNLYGSYEKQHRLRPCDVLSDYWW
;
A
#
# COMPACT_ATOMS: atom_id res chain seq x y z
N MET A 1 -24.76 -6.20 -0.91
CA MET A 1 -23.72 -7.09 -0.35
C MET A 1 -23.56 -6.66 1.10
N LYS A 2 -23.56 -7.56 2.08
CA LYS A 2 -23.27 -7.16 3.46
C LYS A 2 -21.83 -6.67 3.47
N ASN A 3 -21.59 -5.41 3.85
CA ASN A 3 -20.25 -4.99 4.23
C ASN A 3 -19.83 -5.90 5.38
N ILE A 4 -18.80 -6.70 5.15
CA ILE A 4 -18.16 -7.44 6.22
C ILE A 4 -17.17 -6.45 6.79
N PRO A 5 -17.32 -6.04 8.05
CA PRO A 5 -16.41 -5.07 8.65
C PRO A 5 -15.00 -5.66 8.70
N PHE A 6 -13.99 -4.80 8.57
CA PHE A 6 -12.59 -5.17 8.70
C PHE A 6 -12.27 -5.69 10.11
N VAL A 7 -12.87 -5.07 11.14
CA VAL A 7 -12.87 -5.56 12.52
C VAL A 7 -14.31 -5.73 12.95
N LYS A 8 -14.71 -6.94 13.34
CA LYS A 8 -16.07 -7.22 13.81
C LYS A 8 -16.31 -6.67 15.22
N GLU A 9 -17.56 -6.59 15.64
CA GLU A 9 -17.93 -6.21 17.03
C GLU A 9 -17.29 -7.13 18.09
N ASP A 10 -17.06 -8.41 17.76
CA ASP A 10 -16.40 -9.37 18.64
C ASP A 10 -14.87 -9.41 18.48
N GLU A 11 -14.29 -8.47 17.73
CA GLU A 11 -12.86 -8.39 17.46
C GLU A 11 -12.27 -7.05 17.98
N ILE A 12 -10.99 -7.08 18.31
CA ILE A 12 -10.21 -5.93 18.76
C ILE A 12 -9.02 -5.76 17.83
N LEU A 13 -8.81 -4.53 17.34
CA LEU A 13 -7.56 -4.15 16.69
C LEU A 13 -6.56 -3.71 17.75
N ILE A 14 -5.36 -4.28 17.72
CA ILE A 14 -4.25 -3.93 18.60
C ILE A 14 -3.17 -3.28 17.74
N ILE A 15 -2.81 -2.05 18.09
CA ILE A 15 -1.78 -1.25 17.43
C ILE A 15 -0.53 -1.31 18.29
N LEU A 16 0.53 -1.91 17.76
CA LEU A 16 1.81 -2.05 18.44
C LEU A 16 2.78 -1.00 17.90
N CYS A 17 3.09 -0.02 18.75
CA CYS A 17 4.09 1.02 18.48
C CYS A 17 5.45 0.66 19.09
N GLU A 18 6.54 1.14 18.50
CA GLU A 18 7.90 0.81 18.94
C GLU A 18 8.35 1.67 20.14
N GLU A 19 8.03 2.96 20.13
CA GLU A 19 8.44 3.92 21.18
C GLU A 19 7.28 4.45 22.04
N GLU A 20 6.04 4.26 21.58
CA GLU A 20 4.82 4.77 22.23
C GLU A 20 3.99 3.67 22.91
N LYS A 21 2.97 4.09 23.67
CA LYS A 21 2.00 3.14 24.23
C LYS A 21 1.24 2.47 23.10
N SER A 22 1.22 1.14 23.12
CA SER A 22 0.30 0.37 22.32
C SER A 22 -1.13 0.63 22.75
N ASP A 23 -2.03 0.77 21.78
CA ASP A 23 -3.45 0.98 22.01
C ASP A 23 -4.27 -0.13 21.36
N ALA A 24 -5.53 -0.22 21.79
CA ALA A 24 -6.47 -1.21 21.31
C ALA A 24 -7.82 -0.55 21.01
N TYR A 25 -8.39 -0.90 19.86
CA TYR A 25 -9.66 -0.39 19.37
C TYR A 25 -10.65 -1.54 19.24
N GLU A 26 -11.79 -1.40 19.89
CA GLU A 26 -12.91 -2.34 19.74
C GLU A 26 -13.62 -2.08 18.41
N GLY A 27 -14.03 -3.15 17.73
CA GLY A 27 -14.87 -3.02 16.54
C GLY A 27 -16.29 -2.49 16.86
N PRO A 28 -17.09 -2.21 15.82
CA PRO A 28 -16.83 -2.53 14.43
C PRO A 28 -16.06 -1.42 13.69
N LEU A 29 -15.04 -1.81 12.92
CA LEU A 29 -14.40 -0.95 11.92
C LEU A 29 -14.82 -1.48 10.55
N ASP A 30 -15.61 -0.69 9.82
CA ASP A 30 -16.26 -1.16 8.60
C ASP A 30 -15.27 -1.20 7.42
N GLN A 31 -14.32 -0.28 7.42
CA GLN A 31 -13.42 -0.01 6.30
C GLN A 31 -11.95 -0.08 6.72
N ILE A 32 -11.08 -0.42 5.76
CA ILE A 32 -9.62 -0.41 5.98
C ILE A 32 -9.12 1.03 6.10
N GLU A 33 -9.76 1.95 5.38
CA GLU A 33 -9.49 3.38 5.39
C GLU A 33 -9.64 3.97 6.79
N GLU A 34 -10.68 3.59 7.53
CA GLU A 34 -10.88 4.00 8.93
C GLU A 34 -9.72 3.55 9.82
N VAL A 35 -9.19 2.36 9.57
CA VAL A 35 -8.05 1.80 10.31
C VAL A 35 -6.77 2.58 9.99
N LEU A 36 -6.57 2.96 8.72
CA LEU A 36 -5.44 3.77 8.30
C LEU A 36 -5.49 5.19 8.89
N GLU A 37 -6.67 5.82 8.95
CA GLU A 37 -6.85 7.13 9.59
C GLU A 37 -6.47 7.08 11.08
N ILE A 38 -6.83 6.01 11.80
CA ILE A 38 -6.40 5.80 13.20
C ILE A 38 -4.88 5.66 13.29
N ILE A 39 -4.29 4.87 12.38
CA ILE A 39 -2.85 4.63 12.33
C ILE A 39 -2.06 5.90 12.04
N GLU A 40 -2.60 6.84 11.27
CA GLU A 40 -1.99 8.14 10.98
C GLU A 40 -1.82 9.02 12.25
N GLU A 41 -2.60 8.79 13.30
CA GLU A 41 -2.43 9.48 14.59
C GLU A 41 -1.17 9.02 15.36
N TYR A 42 -0.60 7.87 14.99
CA TYR A 42 0.56 7.28 15.65
C TYR A 42 1.85 7.57 14.88
N GLU A 43 2.93 7.85 15.62
CA GLU A 43 4.21 8.23 15.01
C GLU A 43 4.99 7.02 14.47
N THR A 44 4.94 5.88 15.17
CA THR A 44 5.75 4.68 14.84
C THR A 44 4.99 3.37 15.04
N VAL A 45 4.04 3.04 14.17
CA VAL A 45 3.38 1.72 14.20
C VAL A 45 4.28 0.66 13.59
N HIS A 46 4.60 -0.34 14.41
CA HIS A 46 5.43 -1.46 14.01
C HIS A 46 4.60 -2.65 13.53
N ARG A 47 3.46 -2.90 14.17
CA ARG A 47 2.64 -4.09 13.88
C ARG A 47 1.18 -3.90 14.26
N LEU A 48 0.29 -4.53 13.50
CA LEU A 48 -1.15 -4.49 13.68
C LEU A 48 -1.69 -5.91 13.83
N LEU A 49 -2.39 -6.17 14.94
CA LEU A 49 -2.98 -7.46 15.23
C LEU A 49 -4.48 -7.34 15.37
N ARG A 50 -5.22 -8.25 14.75
CA ARG A 50 -6.66 -8.42 14.96
C ARG A 50 -6.90 -9.59 15.89
N LEU A 51 -7.46 -9.32 17.06
CA LEU A 51 -7.79 -10.30 18.08
C LEU A 51 -9.28 -10.62 18.05
N ASP A 52 -9.63 -11.88 17.78
CA ASP A 52 -11.00 -12.36 17.94
C ASP A 52 -11.24 -12.75 19.41
N LEU A 53 -12.21 -12.09 20.06
CA LEU A 53 -12.54 -12.33 21.47
C LEU A 53 -13.25 -13.67 21.69
N THR A 54 -13.88 -14.23 20.67
CA THR A 54 -14.61 -15.51 20.77
C THR A 54 -13.67 -16.70 20.69
N THR A 55 -12.71 -16.66 19.77
CA THR A 55 -11.74 -17.73 19.55
C THR A 55 -10.40 -17.49 20.24
N LEU A 56 -10.16 -16.27 20.74
CA LEU A 56 -8.89 -15.80 21.28
C LEU A 56 -7.73 -15.95 20.28
N HIS A 57 -8.04 -15.93 18.99
CA HIS A 57 -7.06 -15.98 17.93
C HIS A 57 -6.58 -14.57 17.59
N ALA A 58 -5.27 -14.38 17.49
CA ALA A 58 -4.66 -13.15 17.03
C ALA A 58 -4.13 -13.37 15.60
N GLU A 59 -4.64 -12.60 14.66
CA GLU A 59 -4.19 -12.57 13.27
C GLU A 59 -3.36 -11.31 13.03
N ASP A 60 -2.26 -11.45 12.28
CA ASP A 60 -1.45 -10.31 11.87
C ASP A 60 -2.02 -9.71 10.58
N VAL A 61 -2.49 -8.47 10.66
CA VAL A 61 -3.14 -7.76 9.55
C VAL A 61 -2.22 -6.68 8.96
N SER A 62 -0.97 -6.59 9.43
CA SER A 62 -0.02 -5.56 9.00
C SER A 62 0.23 -5.61 7.50
N GLU A 63 0.40 -6.82 6.94
CA GLU A 63 0.65 -7.01 5.50
C GLU A 63 -0.57 -6.64 4.66
N GLN A 64 -1.77 -7.00 5.12
CA GLN A 64 -3.02 -6.67 4.41
C GLN A 64 -3.23 -5.15 4.35
N LEU A 65 -2.89 -4.43 5.43
CA LEU A 65 -2.96 -2.97 5.48
C LEU A 65 -1.87 -2.34 4.62
N ALA A 66 -0.66 -2.90 4.62
CA ALA A 66 0.44 -2.42 3.80
C ALA A 66 0.15 -2.58 2.30
N ASP A 67 -0.40 -3.73 1.87
CA ASP A 67 -0.82 -3.96 0.48
C ASP A 67 -1.89 -2.95 0.04
N PHE A 68 -2.90 -2.72 0.89
CA PHE A 68 -3.91 -1.71 0.62
C PHE A 68 -3.32 -0.30 0.55
N TYR A 69 -2.37 0.04 1.43
CA TYR A 69 -1.71 1.34 1.43
C TYR A 69 -0.90 1.54 0.15
N VAL A 70 -0.06 0.57 -0.21
CA VAL A 70 0.80 0.58 -1.42
C VAL A 70 -0.03 0.64 -2.70
N ALA A 71 -1.18 -0.02 -2.74
CA ALA A 71 -2.06 -0.01 -3.91
C ALA A 71 -2.77 1.33 -4.14
N ASN A 72 -3.09 2.06 -3.06
CA ASN A 72 -3.82 3.32 -3.13
C ASN A 72 -2.94 4.57 -3.10
N HIS A 73 -1.70 4.46 -2.61
CA HIS A 73 -0.75 5.57 -2.57
C HIS A 73 0.35 5.39 -3.61
N GLU A 74 0.60 6.43 -4.41
CA GLU A 74 1.83 6.51 -5.18
C GLU A 74 2.99 6.72 -4.21
N ILE A 75 3.67 5.64 -3.89
CA ILE A 75 4.87 5.66 -3.06
C ILE A 75 5.94 6.42 -3.84
N ASP A 76 6.30 7.64 -3.44
CA ASP A 76 7.49 8.30 -3.96
C ASP A 76 8.64 8.10 -2.97
N GLU A 77 9.76 7.55 -3.44
CA GLU A 77 10.93 7.21 -2.61
C GLU A 77 11.53 8.40 -1.85
N GLN A 78 11.12 9.62 -2.18
CA GLN A 78 11.77 10.86 -1.73
C GLN A 78 10.96 11.71 -0.77
N ASP A 79 9.64 11.49 -0.59
CA ASP A 79 8.79 12.47 0.11
C ASP A 79 7.82 11.88 1.15
N THR A 80 7.71 10.56 1.29
CA THR A 80 6.77 9.95 2.26
C THR A 80 7.53 9.31 3.42
N GLN A 81 7.38 9.87 4.63
CA GLN A 81 7.79 9.19 5.86
C GLN A 81 6.82 8.03 6.11
N LEU A 82 7.16 6.86 5.54
CA LEU A 82 6.36 5.66 5.66
C LEU A 82 6.47 5.05 7.05
N GLN A 83 5.38 4.46 7.51
CA GLN A 83 5.37 3.76 8.79
C GLN A 83 6.21 2.48 8.73
N PRO A 84 6.83 2.05 9.85
CA PRO A 84 7.69 0.87 9.90
C PRO A 84 7.02 -0.41 9.38
N PHE A 85 5.73 -0.62 9.64
CA PHE A 85 5.02 -1.81 9.15
C PHE A 85 4.91 -1.85 7.61
N ILE A 86 4.85 -0.68 6.95
CA ILE A 86 4.81 -0.57 5.48
C ILE A 86 6.20 -0.83 4.92
N LEU A 87 7.23 -0.21 5.50
CA LEU A 87 8.62 -0.37 5.04
C LEU A 87 9.12 -1.81 5.09
N ASN A 88 8.66 -2.59 6.05
CA ASN A 88 9.03 -3.99 6.23
C ASN A 88 8.05 -4.98 5.58
N SER A 89 7.05 -4.49 4.83
CA SER A 89 6.04 -5.33 4.18
C SER A 89 6.55 -5.95 2.87
N ASP A 90 6.04 -7.14 2.56
CA ASP A 90 6.34 -7.79 1.28
C ASP A 90 5.73 -6.99 0.12
N ALA A 91 4.56 -6.38 0.33
CA ALA A 91 3.89 -5.52 -0.64
C ALA A 91 4.75 -4.31 -1.06
N TYR A 92 5.40 -3.65 -0.09
CA TYR A 92 6.30 -2.53 -0.38
C TYR A 92 7.50 -2.99 -1.21
N HIS A 93 8.14 -4.08 -0.81
CA HIS A 93 9.27 -4.64 -1.55
C HIS A 93 8.89 -5.06 -2.97
N ALA A 94 7.74 -5.71 -3.15
CA ALA A 94 7.21 -6.06 -4.47
C ALA A 94 6.95 -4.83 -5.36
N CYS A 95 6.44 -3.74 -4.77
CA CYS A 95 6.25 -2.48 -5.48
C CYS A 95 7.57 -1.87 -5.97
N LEU A 96 8.60 -1.86 -5.11
CA LEU A 96 9.95 -1.40 -5.48
C LEU A 96 10.57 -2.25 -6.60
N GLU A 97 10.50 -3.58 -6.49
CA GLU A 97 10.99 -4.47 -7.55
C GLU A 97 10.28 -4.21 -8.89
N GLY A 98 8.96 -3.97 -8.86
CA GLY A 98 8.18 -3.63 -10.04
C GLY A 98 8.57 -2.28 -10.67
N LYS A 99 9.05 -1.32 -9.89
CA LYS A 99 9.61 -0.06 -10.42
C LYS A 99 10.96 -0.28 -11.08
N VAL A 100 11.87 -0.99 -10.42
CA VAL A 100 13.20 -1.30 -10.96
C VAL A 100 13.10 -2.11 -12.26
N ALA A 101 12.15 -3.06 -12.33
CA ALA A 101 11.89 -3.83 -13.55
C ALA A 101 11.42 -2.92 -14.69
N ARG A 102 10.48 -2.01 -14.43
CA ARG A 102 10.03 -1.01 -15.42
C ARG A 102 11.15 -0.10 -15.88
N ASP A 103 11.98 0.39 -14.97
CA ASP A 103 13.13 1.24 -15.32
C ASP A 103 14.15 0.49 -16.18
N TYR A 104 14.39 -0.79 -15.88
CA TYR A 104 15.25 -1.63 -16.71
C TYR A 104 14.68 -1.80 -18.12
N GLU A 105 13.39 -2.10 -18.24
CA GLU A 105 12.71 -2.23 -19.53
C GLU A 105 12.71 -0.92 -20.31
N ASP A 106 12.43 0.20 -19.67
CA ASP A 106 12.45 1.54 -20.25
C ASP A 106 13.86 1.95 -20.70
N ASN A 107 14.90 1.54 -19.97
CA ASN A 107 16.29 1.76 -20.39
C ASN A 107 16.70 0.88 -21.57
N LEU A 108 16.24 -0.37 -21.61
CA LEU A 108 16.61 -1.34 -22.63
C LEU A 108 15.88 -1.08 -23.97
N TYR A 109 14.59 -0.79 -23.92
CA TYR A 109 13.73 -0.67 -25.09
C TYR A 109 13.27 0.78 -25.37
N GLY A 110 13.54 1.72 -24.45
CA GLY A 110 12.96 3.06 -24.44
C GLY A 110 11.61 3.06 -23.73
N SER A 111 11.23 4.18 -23.09
CA SER A 111 9.92 4.26 -22.44
C SER A 111 8.77 4.02 -23.41
N TYR A 112 7.63 3.53 -22.92
CA TYR A 112 6.43 3.31 -23.73
C TYR A 112 6.10 4.52 -24.62
N GLU A 113 6.16 5.73 -24.06
CA GLU A 113 5.97 6.96 -24.81
C GLU A 113 7.00 7.17 -25.93
N LYS A 114 8.27 6.83 -25.70
CA LYS A 114 9.33 6.92 -26.71
C LYS A 114 9.16 5.88 -27.81
N GLN A 115 8.70 4.67 -27.47
CA GLN A 115 8.48 3.58 -28.41
C GLN A 115 7.27 3.83 -29.32
N HIS A 116 6.20 4.40 -28.76
CA HIS A 116 4.94 4.62 -29.46
C HIS A 116 4.74 6.06 -29.93
N ARG A 117 5.78 6.90 -29.83
CA ARG A 117 5.75 8.25 -30.38
C ARG A 117 5.62 8.19 -31.90
N LEU A 118 4.52 8.72 -32.42
CA LEU A 118 4.33 8.92 -33.86
C LEU A 118 5.48 9.76 -34.41
N ARG A 119 6.18 9.23 -35.40
CA ARG A 119 7.22 9.99 -36.11
C ARG A 119 6.52 10.93 -37.09
N PRO A 120 7.15 12.06 -37.46
CA PRO A 120 6.61 12.95 -38.49
C PRO A 120 6.25 12.22 -39.79
N CYS A 121 7.00 11.18 -40.15
CA CYS A 121 6.72 10.33 -41.33
C CYS A 121 5.49 9.42 -41.19
N ASP A 122 5.07 9.09 -39.96
CA ASP A 122 3.88 8.29 -39.70
C ASP A 122 2.59 9.16 -39.77
N VAL A 123 2.74 10.49 -39.71
CA VAL A 123 1.64 11.48 -39.75
C VAL A 123 1.58 12.22 -41.10
N LEU A 124 2.73 12.49 -41.74
CA LEU A 124 2.85 13.19 -43.01
C LEU A 124 3.11 12.19 -44.13
N SER A 125 2.04 11.61 -44.69
CA SER A 125 2.12 10.71 -45.85
C SER A 125 2.50 11.42 -47.16
N ASP A 126 2.32 12.75 -47.24
CA ASP A 126 2.17 13.43 -48.53
C ASP A 126 3.24 14.50 -48.85
N TYR A 127 4.32 14.62 -48.06
CA TYR A 127 5.39 15.59 -48.33
C TYR A 127 6.74 14.92 -48.53
N TRP A 128 6.85 14.07 -49.55
CA TRP A 128 8.12 13.64 -50.12
C TRP A 128 8.06 13.90 -51.63
N TRP A 129 8.81 14.92 -52.08
CA TRP A 129 9.03 15.34 -53.46
C TRP A 129 10.52 15.31 -53.74
#